data_AF-A0A224XB34-F1
#
_entry.id   AF-A0A224XB34-F1
#
_cell.length_a   1.000
_cell.length_b   1.000
_cell.length_c   1.000
_cell.angle_alpha   90.00
_cell.angle_beta   90.00
_cell.angle_gamma   90.00
#
_symmetry.space_group_name_H-M   'P 1'
#
loop_
_entity.id
_entity.type
_entity.pdbx_description
1 polymer ?
#
loop_
_entity_poly.entity_id
_entity_poly.type
_entity_poly.pdbx_seq_one_letter_code
_entity_poly.pdbx_strand_id
1 'polypeptide(L)'
;MADEHVKFLGLGTVVEVDDMDALKDTKYVVMARAIGQDSNGETILRYMLAPHPHGDVPDQKDNILRITASQIKQVIYEGYTDELDEKLLDDLENTMRGALAQVKSKAKAETNGQNNSDEPVKQTVPLVQQETKNVVENQEFKEKELLKKDPFYKFRKMKEENANGRSD
;
A
#
# COMPACT_ATOMS: atom_id res chain seq x y z
N MET A 1 -26.78 11.50 -21.54
CA MET A 1 -25.31 11.68 -21.54
C MET A 1 -24.77 10.27 -21.68
N ALA A 2 -24.09 9.95 -22.78
CA ALA A 2 -23.47 8.63 -22.88
C ALA A 2 -22.48 8.49 -21.73
N ASP A 3 -22.63 7.46 -20.90
CA ASP A 3 -21.60 7.05 -19.95
C ASP A 3 -20.35 6.76 -20.79
N GLU A 4 -19.44 7.74 -20.85
CA GLU A 4 -18.16 7.56 -21.48
C GLU A 4 -17.39 6.62 -20.55
N HIS A 5 -17.38 5.33 -20.93
CA HIS A 5 -16.78 4.29 -20.11
C HIS A 5 -15.31 4.62 -19.94
N VAL A 6 -14.91 4.84 -18.69
CA VAL A 6 -13.52 5.12 -18.35
C VAL A 6 -12.69 3.89 -18.76
N LYS A 7 -11.53 4.12 -19.38
CA LYS A 7 -10.63 3.05 -19.83
C LYS A 7 -9.20 3.37 -19.44
N PHE A 8 -8.49 2.39 -18.88
CA PHE A 8 -7.08 2.54 -18.56
C PHE A 8 -6.21 2.65 -19.81
N LEU A 9 -5.12 3.43 -19.70
CA LEU A 9 -3.98 3.28 -20.60
C LEU A 9 -3.28 1.94 -20.34
N GLY A 10 -2.74 1.35 -21.40
CA GLY A 10 -1.97 0.11 -21.30
C GLY A 10 -0.71 0.25 -20.45
N LEU A 11 -0.27 -0.84 -19.82
CA LEU A 11 1.02 -0.87 -19.15
C LEU A 11 2.14 -0.79 -20.18
N GLY A 12 3.19 -0.02 -19.88
CA GLY A 12 4.26 0.26 -20.84
C GLY A 12 3.93 1.35 -21.87
N THR A 13 2.75 1.98 -21.79
CA THR A 13 2.41 3.14 -22.63
C THR A 13 3.44 4.25 -22.42
N VAL A 14 3.94 4.84 -23.50
CA VAL A 14 4.88 5.96 -23.47
C VAL A 14 4.11 7.25 -23.68
N VAL A 15 4.29 8.20 -22.76
CA VAL A 15 3.57 9.47 -22.72
C VAL A 15 4.51 10.66 -22.56
N GLU A 16 4.08 11.80 -23.07
CA GLU A 16 4.53 13.12 -22.64
C GLU A 16 3.56 13.67 -21.59
N VAL A 17 4.12 14.29 -20.56
CA VAL A 17 3.37 14.75 -19.39
C VAL A 17 3.56 16.25 -19.24
N ASP A 18 2.49 16.95 -18.87
CA ASP A 18 2.54 18.35 -18.45
C ASP A 18 2.37 18.39 -16.93
N ASP A 19 3.46 18.14 -16.22
CA ASP A 19 3.53 18.12 -14.76
C ASP A 19 4.75 18.94 -14.31
N MET A 20 4.64 19.66 -13.19
CA MET A 20 5.73 20.52 -12.71
C MET A 20 6.96 19.73 -12.26
N ASP A 21 6.75 18.48 -11.82
CA ASP A 21 7.83 17.58 -11.40
C ASP A 21 8.39 16.77 -12.59
N ALA A 22 7.81 16.92 -13.80
CA ALA A 22 8.30 16.24 -14.98
C ALA A 22 9.62 16.83 -15.47
N LEU A 23 10.56 15.94 -15.79
CA LEU A 23 11.83 16.31 -16.41
C LEU A 23 11.59 16.81 -17.83
N LYS A 24 12.22 17.94 -18.16
CA LYS A 24 12.11 18.53 -19.49
C LYS A 24 12.61 17.55 -20.57
N ASP A 25 11.90 17.50 -21.69
CA ASP A 25 12.20 16.66 -22.86
C ASP A 25 12.32 15.15 -22.54
N THR A 26 11.74 14.72 -21.41
CA THR A 26 11.77 13.32 -20.96
C THR A 26 10.44 12.64 -21.27
N LYS A 27 10.54 11.42 -21.81
CA LYS A 27 9.39 10.55 -22.05
C LYS A 27 9.17 9.67 -20.85
N TYR A 28 7.92 9.41 -20.53
CA TYR A 28 7.53 8.62 -19.37
C TYR A 28 6.81 7.35 -19.78
N VAL A 29 6.99 6.29 -19.01
CA VAL A 29 6.37 4.98 -19.23
C VAL A 29 5.39 4.70 -18.11
N VAL A 30 4.17 4.27 -18.46
CA VAL A 30 3.15 3.84 -17.50
C VAL A 30 3.58 2.53 -16.82
N MET A 31 3.86 2.61 -15.52
CA MET A 31 4.30 1.48 -14.69
C MET A 31 3.17 0.87 -13.88
N ALA A 32 2.25 1.71 -13.38
CA ALA A 32 1.10 1.25 -12.63
C ALA A 32 -0.13 2.13 -12.89
N ARG A 33 -1.29 1.55 -12.57
CA ARG A 33 -2.61 2.10 -12.81
C ARG A 33 -3.40 2.08 -11.52
N ALA A 34 -4.16 3.13 -11.25
CA ALA A 34 -5.02 3.23 -10.09
C ALA A 34 -6.24 4.08 -10.42
N ILE A 35 -7.25 3.99 -9.58
CA ILE A 35 -8.39 4.91 -9.60
C ILE A 35 -8.48 5.67 -8.28
N GLY A 36 -9.07 6.85 -8.36
CA GLY A 36 -9.50 7.63 -7.21
C GLY A 36 -10.89 8.21 -7.46
N GLN A 37 -11.37 9.00 -6.52
CA GLN A 37 -12.56 9.82 -6.71
C GLN A 37 -12.21 11.29 -6.49
N ASP A 38 -12.85 12.16 -7.24
CA ASP A 38 -12.80 13.60 -7.03
C ASP A 38 -13.78 14.04 -5.92
N SER A 39 -13.89 15.35 -5.70
CA SER A 39 -14.84 15.91 -4.72
C SER A 39 -16.31 15.68 -5.07
N ASN A 40 -16.62 15.44 -6.35
CA ASN A 40 -17.97 15.20 -6.84
C ASN A 40 -18.35 13.71 -6.81
N GLY A 41 -17.38 12.84 -6.53
CA GLY A 41 -17.54 11.38 -6.51
C GLY A 41 -17.36 10.73 -7.89
N GLU A 42 -16.83 11.45 -8.86
CA GLU A 42 -16.50 10.94 -10.19
C GLU A 42 -15.19 10.15 -10.14
N THR A 43 -15.13 9.03 -10.86
CA THR A 43 -13.91 8.21 -10.94
C THR A 43 -12.82 8.97 -11.70
N ILE A 44 -11.65 9.07 -11.11
CA ILE A 44 -10.46 9.65 -11.75
C ILE A 44 -9.38 8.59 -11.94
N LEU A 45 -8.87 8.47 -13.16
CA LEU A 45 -7.74 7.60 -13.45
C LEU A 45 -6.43 8.22 -13.00
N ARG A 46 -5.59 7.39 -12.38
CA ARG A 46 -4.27 7.74 -11.88
C ARG A 46 -3.22 6.79 -12.41
N TYR A 47 -2.03 7.30 -12.66
CA TYR A 47 -0.91 6.54 -13.20
C TYR A 47 0.35 6.81 -12.40
N MET A 48 1.15 5.75 -12.24
CA MET A 48 2.53 5.87 -11.81
C MET A 48 3.42 5.75 -13.04
N LEU A 49 4.27 6.73 -13.25
CA LEU A 49 5.12 6.83 -14.43
C LEU A 49 6.59 6.79 -14.05
N ALA A 50 7.41 6.13 -14.86
CA ALA A 50 8.85 6.15 -14.72
C ALA A 50 9.51 6.78 -15.95
N PRO A 51 10.64 7.50 -15.79
CA PRO A 51 11.32 8.14 -16.91
C PRO A 51 11.99 7.10 -17.81
N HIS A 52 11.81 7.22 -19.12
CA HIS A 52 12.56 6.44 -20.11
C HIS A 52 13.94 7.06 -20.34
N PRO A 53 15.04 6.29 -20.46
CA PRO A 53 15.12 4.82 -20.47
C PRO A 53 15.30 4.15 -19.09
N HIS A 54 15.38 4.93 -18.02
CA HIS A 54 15.90 4.45 -16.73
C HIS A 54 14.90 3.58 -15.96
N GLY A 55 13.59 3.79 -16.10
CA GLY A 55 12.56 3.01 -15.40
C GLY A 55 12.52 3.31 -13.89
N ASP A 56 11.98 2.36 -13.11
CA ASP A 56 11.89 2.44 -11.65
C ASP A 56 13.19 1.92 -11.01
N VAL A 57 14.18 2.81 -10.90
CA VAL A 57 15.47 2.53 -10.27
C VAL A 57 15.60 3.28 -8.94
N PRO A 58 16.26 2.69 -7.92
CA PRO A 58 16.37 3.30 -6.59
C PRO A 58 16.91 4.73 -6.58
N ASP A 59 17.84 5.04 -7.48
CA ASP A 59 18.50 6.34 -7.58
C ASP A 59 17.63 7.42 -8.26
N GLN A 60 16.50 7.05 -8.86
CA GLN A 60 15.59 7.96 -9.55
C GLN A 60 14.16 7.92 -9.01
N LYS A 61 13.98 7.54 -7.74
CA LYS A 61 12.68 7.54 -7.08
C LYS A 61 11.97 8.90 -7.14
N ASP A 62 12.73 9.99 -7.06
CA ASP A 62 12.20 11.35 -7.13
C ASP A 62 11.67 11.72 -8.52
N ASN A 63 12.06 10.97 -9.56
CA ASN A 63 11.60 11.17 -10.93
C ASN A 63 10.40 10.28 -11.29
N ILE A 64 9.91 9.47 -10.33
CA ILE A 64 8.70 8.66 -10.52
C ILE A 64 7.49 9.55 -10.29
N LEU A 65 6.74 9.80 -11.35
CA LEU A 65 5.58 10.68 -11.29
C LEU A 65 4.32 9.91 -10.90
N ARG A 66 3.47 10.53 -10.10
CA ARG A 66 2.13 10.03 -9.77
C ARG A 66 1.11 11.05 -10.23
N ILE A 67 0.51 10.80 -11.39
CA ILE A 67 -0.33 11.77 -12.08
C ILE A 67 -1.75 11.25 -12.27
N THR A 68 -2.63 12.16 -12.66
CA THR A 68 -3.97 11.88 -13.19
C THR A 68 -3.97 11.86 -14.71
N ALA A 69 -5.00 11.26 -15.32
CA ALA A 69 -5.12 11.21 -16.78
C ALA A 69 -5.12 12.58 -17.46
N SER A 70 -5.64 13.62 -16.80
CA SER A 70 -5.70 14.99 -17.34
C SER A 70 -4.34 15.67 -17.48
N GLN A 71 -3.31 15.17 -16.80
CA GLN A 71 -1.94 15.70 -16.87
C GLN A 71 -1.14 15.08 -18.02
N ILE A 72 -1.70 14.07 -18.71
CA ILE A 72 -1.08 13.46 -19.87
C ILE A 72 -1.31 14.38 -21.07
N LYS A 73 -0.23 14.93 -21.59
CA LYS A 73 -0.27 15.83 -22.74
C LYS A 73 -0.47 15.05 -24.05
N GLN A 74 0.27 13.96 -24.21
CA GLN A 74 0.23 13.16 -25.43
C GLN A 74 0.65 11.71 -25.16
N VAL A 75 -0.06 10.77 -25.80
CA VAL A 75 0.37 9.36 -25.90
C VAL A 75 1.24 9.21 -27.14
N ILE A 76 2.48 8.76 -26.94
CA ILE A 76 3.46 8.54 -28.03
C ILE A 76 3.37 7.09 -28.54
N TYR A 77 3.21 6.15 -27.62
CA TYR A 77 3.12 4.72 -27.93
C TYR A 77 2.15 4.06 -26.95
N GLU A 78 1.23 3.25 -27.47
CA GLU A 78 0.27 2.53 -26.65
C GLU A 78 0.85 1.21 -26.15
N GLY A 79 0.79 1.01 -24.84
CA GLY A 79 1.27 -0.18 -24.17
C GLY A 79 0.30 -1.36 -24.27
N TYR A 80 0.56 -2.38 -23.45
CA TYR A 80 -0.27 -3.57 -23.41
C TYR A 80 -1.58 -3.33 -22.64
N THR A 81 -2.69 -3.71 -23.25
CA THR A 81 -4.03 -3.75 -22.65
C THR A 81 -4.65 -5.12 -22.85
N ASP A 82 -5.45 -5.57 -21.90
CA ASP A 82 -6.20 -6.83 -21.97
C ASP A 82 -7.69 -6.63 -21.64
N GLU A 83 -8.55 -7.55 -22.07
CA GLU A 83 -9.99 -7.56 -21.73
C GLU A 83 -10.22 -7.65 -20.21
N LEU A 84 -9.27 -8.23 -19.47
CA LEU A 84 -9.31 -8.26 -18.01
C LEU A 84 -9.12 -6.88 -17.37
N ASP A 85 -8.58 -5.90 -18.09
CA ASP A 85 -8.41 -4.54 -17.58
C ASP A 85 -9.75 -3.82 -17.38
N GLU A 86 -10.74 -4.09 -18.23
CA GLU A 86 -12.09 -3.55 -18.10
C GLU A 86 -12.77 -4.10 -16.85
N LYS A 87 -12.71 -5.42 -16.66
CA LYS A 87 -13.24 -6.09 -15.46
C LYS A 87 -12.57 -5.58 -14.18
N LEU A 88 -11.25 -5.40 -14.22
CA LEU A 88 -10.49 -4.87 -13.10
C LEU A 88 -10.96 -3.45 -12.73
N LEU A 89 -11.20 -2.61 -13.73
CA LEU A 89 -11.66 -1.25 -13.50
C LEU A 89 -13.05 -1.24 -12.85
N ASP A 90 -13.98 -2.04 -13.37
CA ASP A 90 -15.33 -2.17 -12.82
C ASP A 90 -15.30 -2.68 -11.37
N ASP A 91 -14.49 -3.69 -11.08
CA ASP A 91 -14.33 -4.25 -9.73
C ASP A 91 -13.77 -3.21 -8.75
N LEU A 92 -12.79 -2.41 -9.19
CA LEU A 92 -12.21 -1.34 -8.39
C LEU A 92 -13.23 -0.23 -8.11
N GLU A 93 -13.99 0.19 -9.11
CA GLU A 93 -15.04 1.20 -8.93
C GLU A 93 -16.12 0.74 -7.95
N ASN A 94 -16.58 -0.50 -8.11
CA ASN A 94 -17.57 -1.11 -7.23
C ASN A 94 -17.08 -1.20 -5.79
N THR A 95 -15.82 -1.63 -5.61
CA THR A 95 -15.18 -1.72 -4.29
C THR A 95 -15.09 -0.35 -3.63
N MET A 96 -14.68 0.68 -4.38
CA MET A 96 -14.60 2.05 -3.86
C MET A 96 -15.96 2.61 -3.47
N ARG A 97 -16.97 2.47 -4.33
CA ARG A 97 -18.35 2.91 -4.03
C ARG A 97 -18.92 2.18 -2.81
N GLY A 98 -18.69 0.87 -2.71
CA GLY A 98 -19.12 0.04 -1.58
C GLY A 98 -18.47 0.43 -0.26
N ALA A 99 -17.15 0.65 -0.24
CA ALA A 99 -16.42 1.08 0.95
C ALA A 99 -16.93 2.43 1.48
N LEU A 100 -17.18 3.40 0.59
CA LEU A 100 -17.71 4.71 0.98
C LEU A 100 -19.14 4.64 1.53
N ALA A 101 -19.97 3.75 0.99
CA ALA A 101 -21.31 3.51 1.54
C ALA A 101 -21.26 2.98 2.98
N GLN A 102 -20.31 2.09 3.29
CA GLN A 102 -20.12 1.58 4.66
C GLN A 102 -19.57 2.63 5.63
N VAL A 103 -18.71 3.54 5.16
CA VAL A 103 -18.22 4.66 5.99
C VAL A 103 -19.36 5.64 6.31
N LYS A 104 -20.20 5.97 5.33
CA LYS A 104 -21.38 6.84 5.53
C LYS A 104 -22.42 6.22 6.47
N SER A 105 -22.59 4.90 6.45
CA SER A 105 -23.54 4.22 7.35
C SER A 105 -22.99 4.10 8.79
N LYS A 106 -21.68 3.90 8.98
CA LYS A 106 -21.04 3.88 10.31
C LYS A 106 -20.96 5.27 10.96
N ALA A 107 -20.71 6.33 10.18
CA ALA A 107 -20.76 7.71 10.68
C ALA A 107 -22.15 8.12 11.20
N LYS A 108 -23.20 7.39 10.83
CA LYS A 108 -24.56 7.59 11.33
C LYS A 108 -24.91 6.72 12.56
N ALA A 109 -24.05 5.77 12.91
CA ALA A 109 -24.29 4.79 13.99
C ALA A 109 -23.46 5.05 15.26
N GLU A 110 -22.43 5.90 15.23
CA GLU A 110 -21.56 6.18 16.38
C GLU A 110 -22.10 7.31 17.29
N THR A 111 -23.38 7.24 17.64
CA THR A 111 -23.94 7.99 18.78
C THR A 111 -24.71 7.03 19.69
N ASN A 112 -24.09 5.95 20.14
CA ASN A 112 -24.40 5.31 21.43
C ASN A 112 -23.53 4.07 21.69
N GLY A 113 -22.96 3.99 22.90
CA GLY A 113 -22.89 2.72 23.62
C GLY A 113 -21.51 2.13 23.86
N GLN A 114 -21.03 2.35 25.08
CA GLN A 114 -19.85 1.83 25.75
C GLN A 114 -20.00 0.36 26.24
N ASN A 115 -18.84 -0.29 26.47
CA ASN A 115 -18.50 -1.29 27.51
C ASN A 115 -18.52 -2.82 27.22
N ASN A 116 -17.30 -3.37 27.27
CA ASN A 116 -16.75 -4.46 28.11
C ASN A 116 -17.18 -5.95 28.02
N SER A 117 -16.10 -6.78 27.96
CA SER A 117 -15.77 -7.96 28.78
C SER A 117 -16.05 -9.41 28.31
N ASP A 118 -14.92 -10.13 28.20
CA ASP A 118 -14.56 -11.44 28.78
C ASP A 118 -15.03 -12.81 28.19
N GLU A 119 -14.00 -13.62 27.87
CA GLU A 119 -13.88 -15.10 27.67
C GLU A 119 -14.40 -15.94 28.88
N PRO A 120 -14.42 -17.32 28.96
CA PRO A 120 -13.37 -18.30 28.54
C PRO A 120 -13.72 -19.82 28.31
N VAL A 121 -12.65 -20.67 28.20
CA VAL A 121 -12.47 -22.11 28.60
C VAL A 121 -12.70 -23.19 27.48
N LYS A 122 -11.89 -24.24 27.17
CA LYS A 122 -11.16 -25.27 27.97
C LYS A 122 -10.18 -26.20 27.15
N GLN A 123 -9.02 -26.53 27.75
CA GLN A 123 -8.21 -27.79 27.84
C GLN A 123 -8.05 -28.83 26.69
N THR A 124 -6.81 -29.29 26.43
CA THR A 124 -6.24 -30.62 26.84
C THR A 124 -4.77 -30.81 26.35
N VAL A 125 -3.96 -31.56 27.10
CA VAL A 125 -2.49 -31.79 26.95
C VAL A 125 -2.23 -33.24 26.47
N PRO A 126 -1.08 -33.60 25.84
CA PRO A 126 0.03 -34.18 26.63
C PRO A 126 1.48 -33.90 26.14
N LEU A 127 2.30 -33.32 27.02
CA LEU A 127 3.64 -33.74 27.51
C LEU A 127 4.35 -34.83 26.65
N VAL A 128 5.48 -34.63 25.97
CA VAL A 128 6.86 -34.60 26.54
C VAL A 128 7.90 -34.02 25.54
N GLN A 129 7.51 -33.53 24.36
CA GLN A 129 8.43 -32.78 23.45
C GLN A 129 8.49 -31.27 23.74
N GLN A 130 7.83 -30.83 24.82
CA GLN A 130 7.45 -29.45 25.09
C GLN A 130 8.52 -28.59 25.79
N GLU A 131 9.54 -29.16 26.42
CA GLU A 131 10.44 -28.35 27.27
C GLU A 131 11.43 -27.50 26.46
N THR A 132 11.94 -27.96 25.32
CA THR A 132 12.86 -27.16 24.49
C THR A 132 12.15 -26.12 23.62
N LYS A 133 10.93 -26.40 23.13
CA LYS A 133 10.14 -25.39 22.39
C LYS A 133 9.58 -24.30 23.30
N ASN A 134 9.10 -24.64 24.51
CA ASN A 134 8.55 -23.64 25.43
C ASN A 134 9.58 -22.61 25.90
N VAL A 135 10.86 -22.98 26.01
CA VAL A 135 11.92 -22.02 26.40
C VAL A 135 12.18 -21.03 25.27
N VAL A 136 12.21 -21.49 24.02
CA VAL A 136 12.42 -20.62 22.84
C VAL A 136 11.19 -19.74 22.57
N GLU A 137 9.98 -20.29 22.65
CA GLU A 137 8.75 -19.50 22.50
C GLU A 137 8.55 -18.47 23.61
N ASN A 138 8.88 -18.80 24.87
CA ASN A 138 8.80 -17.81 25.96
C ASN A 138 9.80 -16.65 25.78
N GLN A 139 10.99 -16.94 25.24
CA GLN A 139 11.96 -15.88 24.94
C GLN A 139 11.45 -14.98 23.81
N GLU A 140 10.95 -15.56 22.72
CA GLU A 140 10.37 -14.79 21.62
C GLU A 140 9.15 -13.97 22.04
N PHE A 141 8.29 -14.50 22.92
CA PHE A 141 7.11 -13.79 23.39
C PHE A 141 7.50 -12.57 24.25
N LYS A 142 8.46 -12.75 25.16
CA LYS A 142 9.01 -11.65 25.97
C LYS A 142 9.68 -10.58 25.11
N GLU A 143 10.43 -10.98 24.09
CA GLU A 143 11.02 -10.02 23.15
C GLU A 143 9.97 -9.22 22.39
N LYS A 144 8.89 -9.87 21.91
CA LYS A 144 7.79 -9.20 21.22
C LYS A 144 7.05 -8.22 22.14
N GLU A 145 6.86 -8.55 23.41
CA GLU A 145 6.28 -7.61 24.38
C GLU A 145 7.18 -6.40 24.66
N LEU A 146 8.48 -6.61 24.79
CA LEU A 146 9.44 -5.52 24.99
C LEU A 146 9.53 -4.61 23.74
N LEU A 147 9.44 -5.20 22.54
CA LEU A 147 9.36 -4.46 21.28
C LEU A 147 8.06 -3.64 21.12
N LYS A 148 6.94 -4.11 21.67
CA LYS A 148 5.69 -3.33 21.69
C LYS A 148 5.79 -2.10 22.60
N LYS A 149 6.53 -2.21 23.72
CA LYS A 149 6.76 -1.09 24.64
C LYS A 149 7.84 -0.13 24.12
N ASP A 150 8.86 -0.66 23.46
CA ASP A 150 9.94 0.11 22.86
C ASP A 150 10.37 -0.47 21.50
N PRO A 151 10.03 0.18 20.38
CA PRO A 151 10.36 -0.34 19.05
C PRO A 151 11.86 -0.40 18.76
N PHE A 152 12.69 0.29 19.55
CA PHE A 152 14.16 0.28 19.42
C PHE A 152 14.86 -0.63 20.44
N TYR A 153 14.13 -1.44 21.21
CA TYR A 153 14.67 -2.33 22.24
C TYR A 153 15.85 -3.19 21.73
N LYS A 154 15.71 -3.79 20.55
CA LYS A 154 16.76 -4.62 19.93
C LYS A 154 18.04 -3.83 19.63
N PHE A 155 17.92 -2.58 19.17
CA PHE A 155 19.07 -1.73 18.87
C PHE A 155 19.83 -1.32 20.14
N ARG A 156 19.13 -1.02 21.25
CA ARG A 156 19.77 -0.68 22.53
C ARG A 156 20.49 -1.88 23.13
N LYS A 157 19.84 -3.03 23.19
CA LYS A 157 20.44 -4.28 23.71
C LYS A 157 21.73 -4.64 22.96
N MET A 158 21.70 -4.55 21.63
CA MET A 158 22.88 -4.80 20.79
C MET A 158 24.00 -3.77 21.04
N LYS A 159 23.66 -2.51 21.35
CA LYS A 159 24.68 -1.50 21.68
C LYS A 159 25.31 -1.73 23.05
N GLU A 160 24.52 -2.17 24.03
CA GLU A 160 24.99 -2.51 25.39
C GLU A 160 25.91 -3.75 25.38
N GLU A 161 25.57 -4.78 24.62
CA GLU A 161 26.42 -5.97 24.43
C GLU A 161 27.75 -5.60 23.75
N ASN A 162 27.72 -4.72 22.75
CA ASN A 162 28.93 -4.21 22.09
C ASN A 162 29.75 -3.25 22.97
N ALA A 163 29.13 -2.56 23.93
CA ALA A 163 29.82 -1.71 24.90
C ALA A 163 30.50 -2.54 25.99
N ASN A 164 29.86 -3.63 26.46
CA ASN A 164 30.42 -4.56 27.44
C ASN A 164 31.45 -5.55 26.85
N GLY A 165 31.53 -5.66 25.52
CA GLY A 165 32.60 -6.40 24.81
C GLY A 165 33.90 -5.61 24.60
N ARG A 166 33.94 -4.34 25.02
CA ARG A 166 35.16 -3.51 25.08
C ARG A 166 35.51 -3.23 26.53
N SER A 167 35.98 -4.27 27.20
CA SER A 167 36.85 -4.16 28.37
C SER A 167 38.10 -4.98 28.03
N ASP A 168 39.26 -4.31 28.08
CA ASP A 168 40.59 -4.93 27.92
C ASP A 168 40.77 -6.19 28.79
#